data_AF-A0A150F5D4-F1
#
_entry.id   AF-A0A150F5D4-F1
#
_cell.length_a   1.000
_cell.length_b   1.000
_cell.length_c   1.000
_cell.angle_alpha   90.00
_cell.angle_beta   90.00
_cell.angle_gamma   90.00
#
_symmetry.space_group_name_H-M   'P 1'
#
loop_
_entity.id
_entity.type
_entity.pdbx_description
1 polymer ?
#
loop_
_entity_poly.entity_id
_entity_poly.type
_entity_poly.pdbx_seq_one_letter_code
_entity_poly.pdbx_strand_id
1 'polypeptide(L)'
;MFHTYKKIGAALIAVLLIAALAACGNSSDMKGSSQEDTVTYKAENGNIKIPKHPKRVVVMADDYYGDFKQLGINVVGAPENVFKNPYYKGKTKGVTNIGDGTSVEKILGLKPDLIVVWTNYKDIEKLEKIAPTIAIKYGKLNNIDQFKEFAKMTGTEDKADKWLAEWDKKTAAAKTKVQKAVGSKTISIMQTNGKDIYVFGKDFGRGGSIIYDKLGLNATKLTKEKAINQGPGYASISLEKLPDFAGDYIFMGPWQAGGDTGVLDSPIWKNLDAVKQKHVYHIDPIGFYFSDPISLEGQLDYMTKSLTK
;
A
#
# COMPACT_ATOMS: atom_id res chain seq x y z
N MET A 1 -76.23 -57.10 34.69
CA MET A 1 -76.31 -55.99 33.73
C MET A 1 -75.19 -54.97 34.00
N PHE A 2 -73.93 -55.38 33.89
CA PHE A 2 -72.75 -54.52 34.03
C PHE A 2 -71.66 -55.22 33.24
N HIS A 3 -71.24 -54.72 32.07
CA HIS A 3 -69.93 -55.03 31.46
C HIS A 3 -69.57 -54.18 30.22
N THR A 4 -70.31 -53.10 29.91
CA THR A 4 -70.18 -52.41 28.60
C THR A 4 -69.49 -51.03 28.62
N TYR A 5 -68.78 -50.64 29.70
CA TYR A 5 -68.20 -49.29 29.80
C TYR A 5 -66.66 -49.21 29.89
N LYS A 6 -65.93 -50.33 29.86
CA LYS A 6 -64.46 -50.32 29.97
C LYS A 6 -63.68 -50.22 28.64
N LYS A 7 -64.35 -50.22 27.47
CA LYS A 7 -63.66 -50.22 26.16
C LYS A 7 -63.63 -48.87 25.43
N ILE A 8 -64.30 -47.84 25.95
CA ILE A 8 -64.36 -46.51 25.30
C ILE A 8 -63.23 -45.57 25.79
N GLY A 9 -62.68 -45.79 26.99
CA GLY A 9 -61.57 -44.97 27.52
C GLY A 9 -60.21 -45.23 26.87
N ALA A 10 -59.99 -46.42 26.27
CA ALA A 10 -58.70 -46.76 25.66
C ALA A 10 -58.56 -46.20 24.22
N ALA A 11 -59.67 -45.95 23.52
CA ALA A 11 -59.65 -45.42 22.15
C ALA A 11 -59.42 -43.90 22.08
N LEU A 12 -59.79 -43.15 23.12
CA LEU A 12 -59.58 -41.69 23.19
C LEU A 12 -58.16 -41.29 23.61
N ILE A 13 -57.41 -42.18 24.28
CA ILE A 13 -56.01 -41.93 24.68
C ILE A 13 -55.04 -42.25 23.53
N ALA A 14 -55.39 -43.18 22.62
CA ALA A 14 -54.57 -43.52 21.47
C ALA A 14 -54.57 -42.44 20.36
N VAL A 15 -55.62 -41.64 20.24
CA VAL A 15 -55.71 -40.56 19.23
C VAL A 15 -54.96 -39.29 19.67
N LEU A 16 -54.79 -39.07 20.98
CA LEU A 16 -54.01 -37.94 21.52
C LEU A 16 -52.49 -38.18 21.51
N LEU A 17 -52.03 -39.42 21.36
CA LEU A 17 -50.60 -39.77 21.27
C LEU A 17 -50.03 -39.71 19.84
N ILE A 18 -50.87 -39.71 18.80
CA ILE A 18 -50.44 -39.59 17.39
C ILE A 18 -50.28 -38.12 16.98
N ALA A 19 -50.98 -37.19 17.65
CA ALA A 19 -50.81 -35.74 17.42
C ALA A 19 -49.51 -35.16 18.01
N ALA A 20 -48.81 -35.90 18.88
CA ALA A 20 -47.54 -35.47 19.46
C ALA A 20 -46.31 -35.86 18.60
N LEU A 21 -46.48 -36.67 17.55
CA LEU A 21 -45.37 -37.11 16.67
C LEU A 21 -45.27 -36.33 15.36
N ALA A 22 -46.25 -35.47 15.04
CA ALA A 22 -46.19 -34.59 13.86
C ALA A 22 -45.58 -33.19 14.15
N ALA A 23 -45.22 -32.90 15.40
CA ALA A 23 -44.64 -31.61 15.80
C ALA A 23 -43.11 -31.64 15.99
N CYS A 24 -42.46 -32.79 15.78
CA CYS A 24 -40.98 -32.92 15.77
C CYS A 24 -40.42 -33.06 14.35
N GLY A 25 -41.13 -32.54 13.35
CA GLY A 25 -40.66 -32.34 11.98
C GLY A 25 -40.36 -30.87 11.70
N ASN A 26 -39.86 -30.12 12.67
CA ASN A 26 -39.26 -28.83 12.42
C ASN A 26 -37.78 -28.99 12.72
N SER A 27 -37.04 -29.43 11.70
CA SER A 27 -35.61 -29.24 11.62
C SER A 27 -35.38 -27.78 11.91
N SER A 28 -35.02 -27.49 13.16
CA SER A 28 -34.43 -26.23 13.54
C SER A 28 -33.15 -26.15 12.73
N ASP A 29 -33.28 -25.58 11.53
CA ASP A 29 -32.19 -24.97 10.79
C ASP A 29 -31.42 -24.18 11.83
N MET A 30 -30.28 -24.74 12.22
CA MET A 30 -29.20 -24.00 12.81
C MET A 30 -28.93 -22.88 11.80
N LYS A 31 -29.57 -21.73 12.01
CA LYS A 31 -29.26 -20.48 11.33
C LYS A 31 -27.76 -20.35 11.40
N GLY A 32 -27.16 -20.45 10.23
CA GLY A 32 -25.76 -20.66 10.06
C GLY A 32 -24.97 -19.60 10.81
N SER A 33 -23.79 -20.03 11.27
CA SER A 33 -22.60 -19.19 11.26
C SER A 33 -22.76 -18.13 10.17
N SER A 34 -22.81 -16.85 10.56
CA SER A 34 -22.83 -15.73 9.63
C SER A 34 -21.75 -15.99 8.58
N GLN A 35 -22.17 -16.40 7.39
CA GLN A 35 -21.26 -16.62 6.29
C GLN A 35 -20.76 -15.21 5.96
N GLU A 36 -19.54 -14.88 6.40
CA GLU A 36 -18.97 -13.58 6.09
C GLU A 36 -19.02 -13.42 4.57
N ASP A 37 -19.66 -12.35 4.10
CA ASP A 37 -19.74 -12.05 2.67
C ASP A 37 -18.33 -12.05 2.10
N THR A 38 -18.05 -13.01 1.21
CA THR A 38 -16.75 -13.12 0.55
C THR A 38 -16.83 -12.64 -0.89
N VAL A 39 -15.76 -12.03 -1.39
CA VAL A 39 -15.55 -11.73 -2.81
C VAL A 39 -14.41 -12.59 -3.35
N THR A 40 -14.55 -13.09 -4.58
CA THR A 40 -13.45 -13.74 -5.28
C THR A 40 -12.55 -12.67 -5.89
N TYR A 41 -11.31 -12.59 -5.40
CA TYR A 41 -10.28 -11.73 -5.92
C TYR A 41 -9.27 -12.53 -6.75
N LYS A 42 -8.86 -12.00 -7.90
CA LYS A 42 -7.86 -12.62 -8.78
C LYS A 42 -6.49 -12.03 -8.45
N ALA A 43 -5.77 -12.69 -7.56
CA ALA A 43 -4.39 -12.36 -7.22
C ALA A 43 -3.40 -13.06 -8.16
N GLU A 44 -2.10 -12.79 -8.00
CA GLU A 44 -1.05 -13.46 -8.77
C GLU A 44 -0.88 -14.94 -8.40
N ASN A 45 -1.25 -15.31 -7.16
CA ASN A 45 -1.30 -16.70 -6.70
C ASN A 45 -2.66 -17.39 -6.94
N GLY A 46 -3.54 -16.80 -7.76
CA GLY A 46 -4.78 -17.41 -8.21
C GLY A 46 -6.05 -16.71 -7.73
N ASN A 47 -7.19 -17.41 -7.87
CA ASN A 47 -8.49 -16.91 -7.43
C ASN A 47 -8.70 -17.22 -5.95
N ILE A 48 -8.88 -16.19 -5.13
CA ILE A 48 -8.94 -16.30 -3.67
C ILE A 48 -10.25 -15.72 -3.18
N LYS A 49 -10.96 -16.47 -2.32
CA LYS A 49 -12.11 -15.93 -1.58
C LYS A 49 -11.60 -15.14 -0.39
N ILE A 50 -11.85 -13.84 -0.40
CA ILE A 50 -11.47 -12.93 0.68
C ILE A 50 -12.72 -12.36 1.35
N PRO A 51 -12.66 -11.99 2.65
CA PRO A 51 -13.74 -11.26 3.29
C PRO A 51 -13.98 -9.93 2.57
N LYS A 52 -15.23 -9.60 2.27
CA LYS A 52 -15.59 -8.31 1.65
C LYS A 52 -15.22 -7.13 2.54
N HIS A 53 -15.23 -7.31 3.86
CA HIS A 53 -14.84 -6.31 4.86
C HIS A 53 -13.89 -6.92 5.90
N PRO A 54 -12.59 -7.05 5.57
CA PRO A 54 -11.64 -7.68 6.46
C PRO A 54 -11.45 -6.84 7.74
N LYS A 55 -11.42 -7.52 8.89
CA LYS A 55 -11.34 -6.92 10.23
C LYS A 55 -9.94 -7.02 10.82
N ARG A 56 -9.09 -7.91 10.33
CA ARG A 56 -7.75 -8.18 10.88
C ARG A 56 -6.76 -8.47 9.74
N VAL A 57 -6.24 -7.40 9.13
CA VAL A 57 -5.30 -7.54 8.01
C VAL A 57 -3.86 -7.56 8.50
N VAL A 58 -3.06 -8.51 8.03
CA VAL A 58 -1.60 -8.44 8.12
C VAL A 58 -1.06 -8.02 6.76
N VAL A 59 -0.38 -6.87 6.73
CA VAL A 59 0.20 -6.32 5.50
C VAL A 59 1.71 -6.52 5.56
N MET A 60 2.21 -7.55 4.87
CA MET A 60 3.64 -7.90 4.83
C MET A 60 4.38 -7.21 3.68
N ALA A 61 3.68 -6.88 2.60
CA ALA A 61 4.17 -5.94 1.59
C ALA A 61 4.09 -4.53 2.16
N ASP A 62 5.18 -4.06 2.77
CA ASP A 62 5.21 -2.82 3.56
C ASP A 62 4.75 -1.57 2.79
N ASP A 63 5.05 -1.48 1.48
CA ASP A 63 4.61 -0.39 0.61
C ASP A 63 3.08 -0.18 0.63
N TYR A 64 2.31 -1.24 0.86
CA TYR A 64 0.85 -1.19 0.86
C TYR A 64 0.21 -0.88 2.22
N TYR A 65 1.00 -0.75 3.29
CA TYR A 65 0.45 -0.46 4.62
C TYR A 65 -0.41 0.81 4.63
N GLY A 66 0.07 1.86 3.97
CA GLY A 66 -0.60 3.16 3.94
C GLY A 66 -1.90 3.13 3.14
N ASP A 67 -2.00 2.30 2.10
CA ASP A 67 -3.24 2.07 1.36
C ASP A 67 -4.34 1.54 2.27
N PHE A 68 -4.08 0.41 2.94
CA PHE A 68 -5.05 -0.18 3.87
C PHE A 68 -5.40 0.77 5.01
N LYS A 69 -4.41 1.52 5.52
CA LYS A 69 -4.65 2.51 6.57
C LYS A 69 -5.53 3.66 6.09
N GLN A 70 -5.32 4.16 4.87
CA GLN A 70 -6.11 5.23 4.26
C GLN A 70 -7.56 4.77 3.97
N LEU A 71 -7.75 3.52 3.57
CA LEU A 71 -9.07 2.88 3.44
C LEU A 71 -9.74 2.59 4.80
N GLY A 72 -9.08 2.92 5.92
CA GLY A 72 -9.59 2.69 7.27
C GLY A 72 -9.76 1.22 7.60
N ILE A 73 -8.97 0.35 6.98
CA ILE A 73 -8.92 -1.08 7.29
C ILE A 73 -8.05 -1.30 8.53
N ASN A 74 -8.47 -2.20 9.39
CA ASN A 74 -7.75 -2.51 10.63
C ASN A 74 -6.57 -3.45 10.34
N VAL A 75 -5.38 -2.85 10.20
CA VAL A 75 -4.11 -3.58 10.07
C VAL A 75 -3.62 -3.97 11.47
N VAL A 76 -3.40 -5.27 11.70
CA VAL A 76 -2.96 -5.83 12.99
C VAL A 76 -1.47 -6.18 13.02
N GLY A 77 -0.82 -6.28 11.86
CA GLY A 77 0.60 -6.56 11.74
C GLY A 77 1.22 -5.96 10.48
N ALA A 78 2.45 -5.43 10.61
CA ALA A 78 3.22 -4.87 9.52
C ALA A 78 4.75 -4.99 9.76
N PRO A 79 5.60 -5.02 8.71
CA PRO A 79 7.05 -5.08 8.84
C PRO A 79 7.67 -3.86 9.51
N GLU A 80 8.92 -3.99 9.95
CA GLU A 80 9.66 -2.97 10.68
C GLU A 80 9.78 -1.63 9.91
N ASN A 81 9.92 -1.67 8.58
CA ASN A 81 10.05 -0.47 7.75
C ASN A 81 8.86 0.50 7.91
N VAL A 82 7.65 -0.03 8.13
CA VAL A 82 6.45 0.77 8.40
C VAL A 82 6.63 1.60 9.67
N PHE A 83 7.28 1.07 10.70
CA PHE A 83 7.50 1.78 11.96
C PHE A 83 8.60 2.84 11.86
N LYS A 84 9.44 2.78 10.80
CA LYS A 84 10.51 3.74 10.53
C LYS A 84 10.05 4.89 9.63
N ASN A 85 8.98 4.72 8.84
CA ASN A 85 8.50 5.77 7.94
C ASN A 85 8.01 7.02 8.71
N PRO A 86 8.62 8.20 8.49
CA PRO A 86 8.23 9.42 9.18
C PRO A 86 6.77 9.84 8.93
N TYR A 87 6.19 9.48 7.78
CA TYR A 87 4.80 9.84 7.42
C TYR A 87 3.74 8.98 8.13
N TYR A 88 4.15 7.87 8.74
CA TYR A 88 3.28 6.99 9.53
C TYR A 88 3.27 7.33 11.03
N LYS A 89 3.90 8.44 11.45
CA LYS A 89 3.87 8.89 12.85
C LYS A 89 2.42 8.98 13.36
N GLY A 90 2.13 8.26 14.45
CA GLY A 90 0.81 8.18 15.07
C GLY A 90 -0.19 7.23 14.37
N LYS A 91 0.15 6.66 13.20
CA LYS A 91 -0.74 5.79 12.42
C LYS A 91 -0.54 4.30 12.71
N THR A 92 0.59 3.93 13.31
CA THR A 92 0.98 2.55 13.69
C THR A 92 0.50 2.12 15.08
N LYS A 93 -0.26 2.94 15.79
CA LYS A 93 -0.82 2.58 17.10
C LYS A 93 -1.73 1.36 16.97
N GLY A 94 -1.46 0.31 17.78
CA GLY A 94 -2.21 -0.95 17.76
C GLY A 94 -1.78 -1.94 16.69
N VAL A 95 -0.76 -1.62 15.89
CA VAL A 95 -0.16 -2.53 14.89
C VAL A 95 1.03 -3.26 15.50
N THR A 96 1.09 -4.58 15.35
CA THR A 96 2.24 -5.38 15.80
C THR A 96 3.36 -5.30 14.77
N ASN A 97 4.59 -5.02 15.23
CA ASN A 97 5.76 -5.13 14.38
C ASN A 97 6.15 -6.61 14.20
N ILE A 98 6.02 -7.13 12.98
CA ILE A 98 6.35 -8.53 12.66
C ILE A 98 7.82 -8.73 12.26
N GLY A 99 8.65 -7.68 12.32
CA GLY A 99 10.08 -7.71 11.96
C GLY A 99 10.27 -7.63 10.45
N ASP A 100 11.09 -8.53 9.91
CA ASP A 100 11.33 -8.69 8.47
C ASP A 100 10.20 -9.46 7.75
N GLY A 101 9.15 -9.84 8.49
CA GLY A 101 8.01 -10.61 8.00
C GLY A 101 8.20 -12.12 8.05
N THR A 102 9.40 -12.64 8.29
CA THR A 102 9.71 -14.07 8.08
C THR A 102 9.11 -15.02 9.09
N SER A 103 8.70 -14.53 10.27
CA SER A 103 8.10 -15.37 11.31
C SER A 103 6.61 -15.64 11.06
N VAL A 104 6.34 -16.83 10.53
CA VAL A 104 4.98 -17.36 10.32
C VAL A 104 4.22 -17.49 11.65
N GLU A 105 4.91 -17.84 12.74
CA GLU A 105 4.32 -17.99 14.08
C GLU A 105 3.79 -16.65 14.62
N LYS A 106 4.54 -15.55 14.41
CA LYS A 106 4.08 -14.21 14.78
C LYS A 106 2.80 -13.86 14.02
N ILE A 107 2.73 -14.17 12.74
CA ILE A 107 1.56 -13.89 11.90
C ILE A 107 0.36 -14.72 12.37
N LEU A 108 0.56 -16.01 12.64
CA LEU A 108 -0.48 -16.90 13.17
C LEU A 108 -1.06 -16.36 14.49
N GLY A 109 -0.20 -15.89 15.40
CA GLY A 109 -0.61 -15.34 16.69
C GLY A 109 -1.51 -14.09 16.58
N LEU A 110 -1.43 -13.36 15.45
CA LEU A 110 -2.28 -12.20 15.19
C LEU A 110 -3.69 -12.57 14.72
N LYS A 111 -3.95 -13.84 14.39
CA LYS A 111 -5.25 -14.34 13.89
C LYS A 111 -5.82 -13.45 12.76
N PRO A 112 -5.10 -13.29 11.63
CA PRO A 112 -5.57 -12.47 10.53
C PRO A 112 -6.78 -13.11 9.82
N ASP A 113 -7.59 -12.30 9.16
CA ASP A 113 -8.62 -12.73 8.21
C ASP A 113 -8.25 -12.39 6.74
N LEU A 114 -7.15 -11.66 6.54
CA LEU A 114 -6.51 -11.42 5.24
C LEU A 114 -5.02 -11.17 5.44
N ILE A 115 -4.19 -11.75 4.57
CA ILE A 115 -2.75 -11.50 4.51
C ILE A 115 -2.40 -10.93 3.13
N VAL A 116 -1.58 -9.88 3.10
CA VAL A 116 -1.15 -9.22 1.86
C VAL A 116 0.36 -9.30 1.75
N VAL A 117 0.84 -9.92 0.67
CA VAL A 117 2.28 -10.14 0.41
C VAL A 117 2.67 -9.75 -1.00
N TRP A 118 3.97 -9.60 -1.25
CA TRP A 118 4.48 -9.55 -2.61
C TRP A 118 4.66 -10.96 -3.18
N THR A 119 4.64 -11.09 -4.51
CA THR A 119 4.85 -12.39 -5.19
C THR A 119 6.20 -13.03 -4.95
N ASN A 120 7.23 -12.25 -4.59
CA ASN A 120 8.56 -12.76 -4.30
C ASN A 120 8.73 -13.22 -2.84
N TYR A 121 7.67 -13.15 -2.03
CA TYR A 121 7.71 -13.60 -0.65
C TYR A 121 7.95 -15.11 -0.60
N LYS A 122 8.86 -15.54 0.28
CA LYS A 122 9.11 -16.97 0.49
C LYS A 122 7.95 -17.56 1.31
N ASP A 123 7.63 -18.83 1.09
CA ASP A 123 6.65 -19.55 1.91
C ASP A 123 5.20 -19.00 1.88
N ILE A 124 4.74 -18.45 0.75
CA ILE A 124 3.33 -18.03 0.58
C ILE A 124 2.36 -19.17 0.94
N GLU A 125 2.67 -20.41 0.56
CA GLU A 125 1.89 -21.61 0.91
C GLU A 125 1.72 -21.83 2.43
N LYS A 126 2.67 -21.38 3.26
CA LYS A 126 2.54 -21.45 4.72
C LYS A 126 1.56 -20.38 5.23
N LEU A 127 1.57 -19.20 4.62
CA LEU A 127 0.65 -18.10 4.95
C LEU A 127 -0.78 -18.43 4.55
N GLU A 128 -0.98 -19.10 3.42
CA GLU A 128 -2.29 -19.58 2.94
C GLU A 128 -2.96 -20.56 3.91
N LYS A 129 -2.18 -21.26 4.75
CA LYS A 129 -2.71 -22.12 5.83
C LYS A 129 -3.22 -21.33 7.04
N ILE A 130 -2.88 -20.05 7.14
CA ILE A 130 -3.29 -19.16 8.24
C ILE A 130 -4.58 -18.42 7.89
N ALA A 131 -4.62 -17.78 6.72
CA ALA A 131 -5.74 -16.96 6.25
C ALA A 131 -5.67 -16.79 4.72
N PRO A 132 -6.76 -16.33 4.05
CA PRO A 132 -6.71 -15.91 2.66
C PRO A 132 -5.53 -14.96 2.43
N THR A 133 -4.61 -15.34 1.53
CA THR A 133 -3.34 -14.64 1.32
C THR A 133 -3.25 -14.18 -0.12
N ILE A 134 -3.30 -12.86 -0.35
CA ILE A 134 -3.16 -12.29 -1.71
C ILE A 134 -1.70 -11.94 -1.99
N ALA A 135 -1.17 -12.48 -3.09
CA ALA A 135 0.13 -12.12 -3.61
C ALA A 135 -0.01 -11.04 -4.70
N ILE A 136 0.66 -9.91 -4.51
CA ILE A 136 0.64 -8.76 -5.41
C ILE A 136 2.01 -8.61 -6.07
N LYS A 137 2.03 -8.49 -7.41
CA LYS A 137 3.25 -8.23 -8.16
C LYS A 137 3.59 -6.75 -8.09
N TYR A 138 4.68 -6.41 -7.40
CA TYR A 138 5.17 -5.04 -7.32
C TYR A 138 5.33 -4.41 -8.72
N GLY A 139 4.86 -3.17 -8.88
CA GLY A 139 4.96 -2.40 -10.13
C GLY A 139 4.03 -2.88 -11.27
N LYS A 140 3.14 -3.85 -11.05
CA LYS A 140 2.14 -4.25 -12.06
C LYS A 140 1.11 -3.16 -12.31
N LEU A 141 0.66 -2.49 -11.24
CA LEU A 141 -0.18 -1.30 -11.29
C LEU A 141 0.61 -0.10 -10.80
N ASN A 142 0.25 1.09 -11.28
CA ASN A 142 0.70 2.32 -10.62
C ASN A 142 -0.01 2.46 -9.25
N ASN A 143 0.54 3.31 -8.39
CA ASN A 143 0.11 3.40 -7.00
C ASN A 143 -1.37 3.80 -6.85
N ILE A 144 -1.88 4.67 -7.72
CA ILE A 144 -3.28 5.12 -7.66
C ILE A 144 -4.23 3.99 -8.06
N ASP A 145 -3.90 3.24 -9.10
CA ASP A 145 -4.70 2.10 -9.54
C ASP A 145 -4.61 0.94 -8.54
N GLN A 146 -3.45 0.74 -7.91
CA GLN A 146 -3.28 -0.23 -6.83
C GLN A 146 -4.15 0.12 -5.61
N PHE A 147 -4.18 1.40 -5.21
CA PHE A 147 -5.04 1.88 -4.13
C PHE A 147 -6.53 1.65 -4.42
N LYS A 148 -6.97 1.98 -5.64
CA LYS A 148 -8.34 1.70 -6.11
C LYS A 148 -8.67 0.22 -6.14
N GLU A 149 -7.71 -0.62 -6.52
CA GLU A 149 -7.87 -2.07 -6.50
C GLU A 149 -8.12 -2.59 -5.08
N PHE A 150 -7.33 -2.13 -4.10
CA PHE A 150 -7.56 -2.47 -2.69
C PHE A 150 -8.90 -1.95 -2.17
N ALA A 151 -9.34 -0.77 -2.61
CA ALA A 151 -10.64 -0.22 -2.25
C ALA A 151 -11.78 -1.11 -2.73
N LYS A 152 -11.77 -1.48 -4.02
CA LYS A 152 -12.74 -2.40 -4.63
C LYS A 152 -12.74 -3.76 -3.95
N MET A 153 -11.54 -4.26 -3.63
CA MET A 153 -11.35 -5.55 -2.98
C MET A 153 -11.96 -5.59 -1.57
N THR A 154 -11.96 -4.47 -0.86
CA THR A 154 -12.39 -4.36 0.55
C THR A 154 -13.72 -3.63 0.75
N GLY A 155 -14.41 -3.29 -0.33
CA GLY A 155 -15.68 -2.55 -0.31
C GLY A 155 -15.56 -1.16 0.33
N THR A 156 -14.47 -0.46 0.03
CA THR A 156 -14.14 0.89 0.57
C THR A 156 -13.90 1.92 -0.53
N GLU A 157 -14.55 1.76 -1.68
CA GLU A 157 -14.45 2.67 -2.83
C GLU A 157 -14.83 4.11 -2.47
N ASP A 158 -15.80 4.31 -1.58
CA ASP A 158 -16.20 5.63 -1.09
C ASP A 158 -15.04 6.41 -0.42
N LYS A 159 -14.23 5.71 0.37
CA LYS A 159 -13.04 6.28 1.02
C LYS A 159 -11.94 6.57 0.02
N ALA A 160 -11.76 5.69 -0.97
CA ALA A 160 -10.79 5.90 -2.03
C ALA A 160 -11.15 7.11 -2.88
N ASP A 161 -12.39 7.22 -3.33
CA ASP A 161 -12.89 8.33 -4.15
C ASP A 161 -12.78 9.66 -3.39
N LYS A 162 -13.10 9.66 -2.09
CA LYS A 162 -12.91 10.85 -1.25
C LYS A 162 -11.45 11.28 -1.21
N TRP A 163 -10.53 10.35 -0.93
CA TRP A 163 -9.11 10.67 -0.87
C TRP A 163 -8.58 11.15 -2.22
N LEU A 164 -8.99 10.52 -3.32
CA LEU A 164 -8.57 10.91 -4.67
C LEU A 164 -9.02 12.33 -5.02
N ALA A 165 -10.25 12.71 -4.64
CA ALA A 165 -10.74 14.08 -4.83
C ALA A 165 -9.92 15.10 -4.02
N GLU A 166 -9.58 14.78 -2.77
CA GLU A 166 -8.73 15.62 -1.92
C GLU A 166 -7.30 15.72 -2.47
N TRP A 167 -6.75 14.61 -2.95
CA TRP A 167 -5.43 14.52 -3.55
C TRP A 167 -5.33 15.34 -4.84
N ASP A 168 -6.31 15.23 -5.73
CA ASP A 168 -6.33 15.99 -6.98
C ASP A 168 -6.48 17.49 -6.71
N LYS A 169 -7.29 17.89 -5.73
CA LYS A 169 -7.37 19.29 -5.28
C LYS A 169 -6.03 19.79 -4.73
N LYS A 170 -5.38 19.01 -3.86
CA LYS A 170 -4.09 19.37 -3.23
C LYS A 170 -2.98 19.50 -4.27
N THR A 171 -2.88 18.54 -5.18
CA THR A 171 -1.88 18.53 -6.24
C THR A 171 -2.10 19.64 -7.28
N ALA A 172 -3.34 19.97 -7.62
CA ALA A 172 -3.64 21.11 -8.50
C ALA A 172 -3.18 22.45 -7.88
N ALA A 173 -3.45 22.66 -6.59
CA ALA A 173 -2.99 23.85 -5.88
C ALA A 173 -1.46 23.93 -5.81
N ALA A 174 -0.81 22.79 -5.50
CA ALA A 174 0.65 22.69 -5.48
C ALA A 174 1.26 22.95 -6.87
N LYS A 175 0.68 22.39 -7.94
CA LYS A 175 1.13 22.58 -9.32
C LYS A 175 1.20 24.05 -9.68
N THR A 176 0.12 24.81 -9.48
CA THR A 176 0.12 26.25 -9.78
C THR A 176 1.19 27.00 -8.99
N LYS A 177 1.33 26.69 -7.69
CA LYS A 177 2.32 27.35 -6.82
C LYS A 177 3.75 27.05 -7.27
N VAL A 178 4.06 25.77 -7.51
CA VAL A 178 5.41 25.32 -7.87
C VAL A 178 5.78 25.79 -9.27
N GLN A 179 4.91 25.63 -10.26
CA GLN A 179 5.19 26.08 -11.63
C GLN A 179 5.44 27.60 -11.70
N LYS A 180 4.75 28.40 -10.88
CA LYS A 180 5.03 29.84 -10.75
C LYS A 180 6.42 30.12 -10.18
N ALA A 181 6.87 29.32 -9.20
CA ALA A 181 8.16 29.52 -8.55
C ALA A 181 9.35 29.03 -9.41
N VAL A 182 9.21 27.89 -10.08
CA VAL A 182 10.31 27.26 -10.82
C VAL A 182 10.29 27.55 -12.32
N GLY A 183 9.15 27.97 -12.88
CA GLY A 183 9.00 28.23 -14.32
C GLY A 183 9.28 26.98 -15.15
N SER A 184 10.11 27.12 -16.19
CA SER A 184 10.50 26.03 -17.10
C SER A 184 11.71 25.22 -16.61
N LYS A 185 12.26 25.53 -15.44
CA LYS A 185 13.43 24.87 -14.87
C LYS A 185 13.23 23.36 -14.73
N THR A 186 14.33 22.63 -14.85
CA THR A 186 14.38 21.17 -14.79
C THR A 186 14.59 20.68 -13.35
N ILE A 187 13.95 19.58 -13.00
CA ILE A 187 14.05 18.94 -11.69
C ILE A 187 14.59 17.52 -11.88
N SER A 188 15.58 17.14 -11.10
CA SER A 188 16.09 15.77 -11.05
C SER A 188 15.90 15.18 -9.66
N ILE A 189 15.52 13.90 -9.60
CA ILE A 189 15.43 13.13 -8.35
C ILE A 189 16.51 12.05 -8.41
N MET A 190 17.36 12.00 -7.39
CA MET A 190 18.52 11.13 -7.40
C MET A 190 18.76 10.50 -6.03
N GLN A 191 19.24 9.25 -6.04
CA GLN A 191 19.81 8.62 -4.86
C GLN A 191 21.17 8.02 -5.18
N THR A 192 22.00 7.89 -4.16
CA THR A 192 23.38 7.40 -4.27
C THR A 192 23.55 6.09 -3.52
N ASN A 193 24.28 5.16 -4.10
CA ASN A 193 24.60 3.86 -3.49
C ASN A 193 26.06 3.51 -3.76
N GLY A 194 26.94 3.84 -2.81
CA GLY A 194 28.38 3.75 -3.05
C GLY A 194 28.82 4.68 -4.19
N LYS A 195 29.30 4.10 -5.30
CA LYS A 195 29.77 4.84 -6.49
C LYS A 195 28.68 5.10 -7.53
N ASP A 196 27.56 4.39 -7.43
CA ASP A 196 26.46 4.50 -8.39
C ASP A 196 25.50 5.61 -7.98
N ILE A 197 24.99 6.32 -8.97
CA ILE A 197 23.94 7.32 -8.82
C ILE A 197 22.73 6.84 -9.60
N TYR A 198 21.59 6.69 -8.93
CA TYR A 198 20.31 6.38 -9.54
C TYR A 198 19.55 7.67 -9.78
N VAL A 199 19.24 7.94 -11.04
CA VAL A 199 18.37 9.05 -11.45
C VAL A 199 16.98 8.49 -11.73
N PHE A 200 15.98 8.98 -11.02
CA PHE A 200 14.62 8.44 -11.08
C PHE A 200 13.76 9.21 -12.06
N GLY A 201 12.92 8.47 -12.80
CA GLY A 201 11.83 9.01 -13.56
C GLY A 201 10.55 9.06 -12.73
N LYS A 202 9.41 8.87 -13.39
CA LYS A 202 8.09 9.00 -12.77
C LYS A 202 7.55 7.70 -12.15
N ASP A 203 8.00 6.54 -12.63
CA ASP A 203 7.39 5.23 -12.35
C ASP A 203 8.22 4.36 -11.38
N PHE A 204 8.99 4.96 -10.45
CA PHE A 204 9.86 4.21 -9.51
C PHE A 204 9.83 4.70 -8.05
N GLY A 205 8.78 5.42 -7.66
CA GLY A 205 8.66 6.02 -6.34
C GLY A 205 9.53 7.28 -6.18
N ARG A 206 10.07 7.54 -4.99
CA ARG A 206 10.92 8.71 -4.66
C ARG A 206 10.28 10.07 -4.96
N GLY A 207 8.95 10.11 -5.10
CA GLY A 207 8.20 11.29 -5.50
C GLY A 207 8.27 11.62 -7.01
N GLY A 208 8.74 10.69 -7.84
CA GLY A 208 8.77 10.85 -9.30
C GLY A 208 7.40 11.16 -9.91
N SER A 209 6.37 10.41 -9.53
CA SER A 209 4.99 10.65 -9.97
C SER A 209 4.44 12.01 -9.50
N ILE A 210 4.92 12.52 -8.35
CA ILE A 210 4.58 13.85 -7.87
C ILE A 210 5.22 14.91 -8.78
N ILE A 211 6.54 14.86 -8.96
CA ILE A 211 7.29 15.88 -9.72
C ILE A 211 6.88 15.89 -11.20
N TYR A 212 6.85 14.73 -11.86
CA TYR A 212 6.73 14.66 -13.31
C TYR A 212 5.30 14.51 -13.81
N ASP A 213 4.40 13.84 -13.07
CA ASP A 213 2.99 13.70 -13.50
C ASP A 213 2.09 14.74 -12.84
N LYS A 214 2.03 14.78 -11.50
CA LYS A 214 1.06 15.64 -10.79
C LYS A 214 1.42 17.12 -10.87
N LEU A 215 2.68 17.48 -10.65
CA LEU A 215 3.16 18.86 -10.79
C LEU A 215 3.53 19.21 -12.23
N GLY A 216 3.77 18.21 -13.09
CA GLY A 216 4.08 18.41 -14.51
C GLY A 216 5.35 19.23 -14.72
N LEU A 217 6.38 18.98 -13.92
CA LEU A 217 7.67 19.69 -14.01
C LEU A 217 8.59 19.02 -15.03
N ASN A 218 9.52 19.81 -15.58
CA ASN A 218 10.43 19.33 -16.60
C ASN A 218 11.55 18.48 -15.98
N ALA A 219 11.95 17.41 -16.66
CA ALA A 219 13.21 16.72 -16.41
C ALA A 219 14.26 17.17 -17.44
N THR A 220 15.54 16.89 -17.20
CA THR A 220 16.56 17.06 -18.27
C THR A 220 16.24 16.14 -19.45
N LYS A 221 16.76 16.47 -20.64
CA LYS A 221 16.55 15.65 -21.85
C LYS A 221 16.96 14.19 -21.62
N LEU A 222 18.12 13.96 -21.02
CA LEU A 222 18.59 12.60 -20.74
C LEU A 222 17.79 11.90 -19.65
N THR A 223 17.36 12.60 -18.61
CA THR A 223 16.48 12.01 -17.59
C THR A 223 15.16 11.56 -18.23
N LYS A 224 14.56 12.41 -19.09
CA LYS A 224 13.35 12.07 -19.82
C LYS A 224 13.55 10.88 -20.75
N GLU A 225 14.67 10.83 -21.47
CA GLU A 225 14.98 9.72 -22.36
C GLU A 225 15.21 8.41 -21.60
N LYS A 226 16.09 8.41 -20.59
CA LYS A 226 16.62 7.19 -19.98
C LYS A 226 15.87 6.68 -18.76
N ALA A 227 15.19 7.55 -18.01
CA ALA A 227 14.52 7.19 -16.77
C ALA A 227 12.99 7.30 -16.84
N ILE A 228 12.43 8.05 -17.80
CA ILE A 228 10.98 8.23 -17.96
C ILE A 228 10.46 7.46 -19.18
N ASN A 229 11.03 7.68 -20.37
CA ASN A 229 10.53 7.10 -21.61
C ASN A 229 11.12 5.70 -21.88
N GLN A 230 12.29 5.41 -21.34
CA GLN A 230 12.99 4.13 -21.47
C GLN A 230 13.25 3.54 -20.09
N GLY A 231 13.50 2.23 -20.07
CA GLY A 231 13.96 1.54 -18.87
C GLY A 231 12.86 1.29 -17.83
N PRO A 232 13.25 0.79 -16.65
CA PRO A 232 12.31 0.38 -15.60
C PRO A 232 11.85 1.54 -14.70
N GLY A 233 11.96 2.80 -15.14
CA GLY A 233 11.63 3.98 -14.33
C GLY A 233 12.82 4.67 -13.64
N TYR A 234 14.05 4.21 -13.87
CA TYR A 234 15.28 4.84 -13.40
C TYR A 234 16.45 4.59 -14.35
N ALA A 235 17.52 5.38 -14.21
CA ALA A 235 18.82 5.15 -14.84
C ALA A 235 19.92 5.09 -13.78
N SER A 236 20.81 4.08 -13.85
CA SER A 236 22.04 4.05 -13.05
C SER A 236 23.18 4.69 -13.83
N ILE A 237 23.89 5.62 -13.22
CA ILE A 237 24.97 6.39 -13.85
C ILE A 237 26.20 6.47 -12.94
N SER A 238 27.36 6.70 -13.55
CA SER A 238 28.59 7.02 -12.83
C SER A 238 28.66 8.52 -12.49
N LEU A 239 29.57 8.88 -11.59
CA LEU A 239 29.80 10.26 -11.17
C LEU A 239 30.14 11.19 -12.34
N GLU A 240 30.87 10.71 -13.35
CA GLU A 240 31.30 11.49 -14.51
C GLU A 240 30.11 11.89 -15.41
N LYS A 241 29.03 11.11 -15.38
CA LYS A 241 27.80 11.38 -16.14
C LYS A 241 26.81 12.26 -15.39
N LEU A 242 27.04 12.53 -14.11
CA LEU A 242 26.15 13.33 -13.28
C LEU A 242 25.78 14.70 -13.87
N PRO A 243 26.71 15.48 -14.47
CA PRO A 243 26.36 16.76 -15.08
C PRO A 243 25.29 16.68 -16.17
N ASP A 244 25.20 15.56 -16.91
CA ASP A 244 24.24 15.42 -18.00
C ASP A 244 22.80 15.18 -17.50
N PHE A 245 22.66 14.73 -16.24
CA PHE A 245 21.39 14.44 -15.58
C PHE A 245 21.01 15.47 -14.52
N ALA A 246 21.94 16.32 -14.08
CA ALA A 246 21.71 17.35 -13.10
C ALA A 246 20.78 18.45 -13.66
N GLY A 247 19.57 18.55 -13.11
CA GLY A 247 18.64 19.63 -13.41
C GLY A 247 18.97 20.91 -12.68
N ASP A 248 18.18 21.96 -12.91
CA ASP A 248 18.25 23.24 -12.19
C ASP A 248 17.99 23.09 -10.69
N TYR A 249 17.18 22.11 -10.30
CA TYR A 249 16.94 21.69 -8.93
C TYR A 249 17.15 20.18 -8.79
N ILE A 250 17.68 19.76 -7.65
CA ILE A 250 17.98 18.36 -7.38
C ILE A 250 17.38 17.94 -6.03
N PHE A 251 16.54 16.90 -6.05
CA PHE A 251 16.21 16.13 -4.85
C PHE A 251 17.22 14.99 -4.73
N MET A 252 18.01 14.98 -3.65
CA MET A 252 19.15 14.07 -3.47
C MET A 252 19.11 13.37 -2.11
N GLY A 253 19.36 12.07 -2.07
CA GLY A 253 19.52 11.32 -0.82
C GLY A 253 20.41 10.10 -0.98
N PRO A 254 20.81 9.45 0.12
CA PRO A 254 21.40 8.12 0.03
C PRO A 254 20.31 7.11 -0.35
N TRP A 255 20.70 5.93 -0.85
CA TRP A 255 19.77 4.83 -1.12
C TRP A 255 19.12 4.28 0.15
N GLN A 256 19.89 4.26 1.25
CA GLN A 256 19.46 3.83 2.58
C GLN A 256 19.92 4.83 3.65
N ALA A 257 19.21 4.87 4.77
CA ALA A 257 19.58 5.74 5.89
C ALA A 257 21.01 5.42 6.39
N GLY A 258 21.80 6.46 6.62
CA GLY A 258 23.21 6.34 7.02
C GLY A 258 24.17 5.95 5.89
N GLY A 259 23.68 5.83 4.64
CA GLY A 259 24.54 5.61 3.48
C GLY A 259 25.48 6.80 3.25
N ASP A 260 26.78 6.51 3.13
CA ASP A 260 27.79 7.47 2.71
C ASP A 260 27.84 7.56 1.19
N THR A 261 28.00 8.78 0.72
CA THR A 261 27.81 9.13 -0.67
C THR A 261 28.98 10.03 -1.02
N GLY A 262 30.19 9.46 -1.15
CA GLY A 262 31.39 10.21 -1.55
C GLY A 262 31.18 11.05 -2.83
N VAL A 263 30.13 10.75 -3.60
CA VAL A 263 29.52 11.60 -4.62
C VAL A 263 29.33 13.05 -4.17
N LEU A 264 28.73 13.32 -3.00
CA LEU A 264 28.43 14.68 -2.53
C LEU A 264 29.69 15.47 -2.13
N ASP A 265 30.78 14.77 -1.84
CA ASP A 265 32.07 15.41 -1.57
C ASP A 265 32.91 15.68 -2.82
N SER A 266 32.52 15.10 -3.95
CA SER A 266 33.28 15.18 -5.18
C SER A 266 33.33 16.60 -5.77
N PRO A 267 34.43 16.96 -6.47
CA PRO A 267 34.50 18.21 -7.22
C PRO A 267 33.41 18.32 -8.30
N ILE A 268 33.05 17.21 -8.94
CA ILE A 268 32.00 17.17 -9.98
C ILE A 268 30.66 17.63 -9.39
N TRP A 269 30.25 17.06 -8.26
CA TRP A 269 29.03 17.47 -7.57
C TRP A 269 29.09 18.94 -7.15
N LYS A 270 30.16 19.35 -6.45
CA LYS A 270 30.32 20.73 -5.96
C LYS A 270 30.34 21.77 -7.10
N ASN A 271 30.68 21.35 -8.32
CA ASN A 271 30.70 22.23 -9.49
C ASN A 271 29.36 22.35 -10.24
N LEU A 272 28.34 21.54 -9.90
CA LEU A 272 27.02 21.63 -10.52
C LEU A 272 26.36 22.97 -10.21
N ASP A 273 25.65 23.53 -11.20
CA ASP A 273 24.97 24.81 -11.04
C ASP A 273 23.88 24.76 -9.96
N ALA A 274 23.12 23.68 -9.87
CA ALA A 274 22.13 23.48 -8.81
C ALA A 274 22.76 23.49 -7.41
N VAL A 275 23.98 22.97 -7.24
CA VAL A 275 24.69 22.97 -5.96
C VAL A 275 25.15 24.38 -5.62
N LYS A 276 25.78 25.08 -6.57
CA LYS A 276 26.22 26.48 -6.39
C LYS A 276 25.06 27.43 -6.10
N GLN A 277 23.91 27.20 -6.72
CA GLN A 277 22.68 27.98 -6.52
C GLN A 277 21.89 27.55 -5.28
N LYS A 278 22.37 26.56 -4.50
CA LYS A 278 21.68 26.02 -3.32
C LYS A 278 20.28 25.47 -3.61
N HIS A 279 20.10 24.92 -4.81
CA HIS A 279 18.88 24.27 -5.30
C HIS A 279 18.89 22.74 -5.10
N VAL A 280 19.59 22.29 -4.06
CA VAL A 280 19.61 20.88 -3.68
C VAL A 280 18.82 20.67 -2.41
N TYR A 281 17.89 19.73 -2.45
CA TYR A 281 17.05 19.36 -1.33
C TYR A 281 17.25 17.90 -0.97
N HIS A 282 17.50 17.65 0.31
CA HIS A 282 17.70 16.30 0.80
C HIS A 282 16.39 15.50 0.75
N ILE A 283 16.40 14.25 0.30
CA ILE A 283 15.25 13.34 0.50
C ILE A 283 15.61 12.28 1.53
N ASP A 284 14.74 12.09 2.51
CA ASP A 284 14.86 11.00 3.46
C ASP A 284 14.56 9.68 2.74
N PRO A 285 15.52 8.74 2.65
CA PRO A 285 15.31 7.47 1.94
C PRO A 285 14.16 6.65 2.53
N ILE A 286 13.87 6.79 3.83
CA ILE A 286 12.81 6.02 4.48
C ILE A 286 11.44 6.59 4.09
N GLY A 287 11.24 7.90 4.22
CA GLY A 287 9.97 8.53 3.83
C GLY A 287 9.69 8.50 2.32
N PHE A 288 10.72 8.59 1.48
CA PHE A 288 10.58 8.59 0.01
C PHE A 288 10.64 7.19 -0.62
N TYR A 289 10.81 6.13 0.18
CA TYR A 289 10.69 4.75 -0.27
C TYR A 289 9.25 4.41 -0.67
N PHE A 290 8.31 4.77 0.22
CA PHE A 290 6.90 4.42 0.10
C PHE A 290 6.17 5.25 -0.94
N SER A 291 5.10 4.68 -1.46
CA SER A 291 4.36 5.28 -2.56
C SER A 291 2.83 5.26 -2.38
N ASP A 292 2.40 4.91 -1.17
CA ASP A 292 1.03 4.90 -0.66
C ASP A 292 0.44 6.32 -0.46
N PRO A 293 -0.89 6.45 -0.34
CA PRO A 293 -1.59 7.71 -0.12
C PRO A 293 -1.01 8.64 0.96
N ILE A 294 -0.67 8.09 2.12
CA ILE A 294 -0.23 8.88 3.28
C ILE A 294 1.20 9.38 3.05
N SER A 295 2.06 8.54 2.50
CA SER A 295 3.42 8.95 2.14
C SER A 295 3.41 9.98 1.01
N LEU A 296 2.57 9.80 -0.01
CA LEU A 296 2.42 10.76 -1.12
C LEU A 296 2.02 12.15 -0.63
N GLU A 297 1.12 12.26 0.35
CA GLU A 297 0.74 13.54 0.95
C GLU A 297 1.92 14.26 1.61
N GLY A 298 2.70 13.54 2.41
CA GLY A 298 3.87 14.10 3.08
C GLY A 298 4.99 14.47 2.11
N GLN A 299 5.22 13.63 1.10
CA GLN A 299 6.19 13.88 0.03
C GLN A 299 5.81 15.12 -0.80
N LEU A 300 4.53 15.28 -1.16
CA LEU A 300 4.04 16.46 -1.88
C LEU A 300 4.27 17.73 -1.07
N ASP A 301 3.96 17.71 0.24
CA ASP A 301 4.16 18.86 1.12
C ASP A 301 5.64 19.22 1.20
N TYR A 302 6.52 18.23 1.35
CA TYR A 302 7.97 18.43 1.37
C TYR A 302 8.49 19.03 0.06
N MET A 303 8.13 18.44 -1.08
CA MET A 303 8.59 18.87 -2.40
C MET A 303 8.06 20.27 -2.75
N THR A 304 6.77 20.52 -2.49
CA THR A 304 6.15 21.85 -2.70
C THR A 304 6.83 22.90 -1.84
N LYS A 305 7.06 22.61 -0.55
CA LYS A 305 7.76 23.54 0.34
C LYS A 305 9.17 23.81 -0.15
N SER A 306 9.90 22.78 -0.60
CA SER A 306 11.28 22.90 -1.07
C SER A 306 11.40 23.78 -2.31
N LEU A 307 10.49 23.62 -3.28
CA LEU A 307 10.53 24.34 -4.55
C LEU A 307 9.90 25.75 -4.50
N THR A 308 9.37 26.18 -3.35
CA THR A 308 8.67 27.46 -3.20
C THR A 308 9.21 28.31 -2.05
N LYS A 309 10.44 28.03 -1.60
CA LYS A 309 11.14 28.83 -0.58
C LYS A 309 11.65 30.15 -1.16
#